data_AF-A0AAD0V905-F1
#
_entry.id   AF-A0AAD0V905-F1
#
_cell.length_a   1.000
_cell.length_b   1.000
_cell.length_c   1.000
_cell.angle_alpha   90.00
_cell.angle_beta   90.00
_cell.angle_gamma   90.00
#
_symmetry.space_group_name_H-M   'P 1'
#
loop_
_entity.id
_entity.type
_entity.pdbx_description
1 polymer ?
#
loop_
_entity_poly.entity_id
_entity_poly.type
_entity_poly.pdbx_seq_one_letter_code
_entity_poly.pdbx_strand_id
1 'polypeptide(L)'
;MNTEGHWLPTATTANTPCGVISWEGIPRRGYSAVVNGRCVGKIRYYPAHRHWRGSLEGWMWFVTPEMGAARFSIKETGVRHFKTRQEAQAAIERAWSVPRHQA
;
A
#
# COMPACT_ATOMS: atom_id res chain seq x y z
N MET A 1 -1.44 -2.59 18.19
CA MET A 1 -1.51 -1.85 16.91
C MET A 1 -2.43 -2.61 15.98
N ASN A 2 -3.57 -2.05 15.58
CA ASN A 2 -4.40 -2.68 14.54
C ASN A 2 -3.74 -2.42 13.20
N THR A 3 -3.20 -3.45 12.55
CA THR A 3 -2.67 -3.33 11.19
C THR A 3 -3.84 -3.08 10.24
N GLU A 4 -3.68 -2.15 9.32
CA GLU A 4 -4.71 -1.79 8.34
C GLU A 4 -4.80 -2.79 7.16
N GLY A 5 -4.25 -4.00 7.36
CA GLY A 5 -4.05 -5.03 6.35
C GLY A 5 -3.11 -6.15 6.84
N HIS A 6 -2.67 -6.98 5.89
CA HIS A 6 -1.72 -8.07 6.11
C HIS A 6 -0.93 -8.41 4.83
N TRP A 7 0.20 -9.11 5.01
CA TRP A 7 0.99 -9.66 3.90
C TRP A 7 0.33 -10.92 3.33
N LEU A 8 0.27 -11.04 2.00
CA LEU A 8 -0.06 -12.28 1.31
C LEU A 8 0.92 -13.39 1.71
N PRO A 9 0.49 -14.66 1.79
CA PRO A 9 1.39 -15.77 2.14
C PRO A 9 2.64 -15.89 1.25
N THR A 10 2.55 -15.42 0.00
CA THR A 10 3.66 -15.43 -0.96
C THR A 10 4.68 -14.31 -0.71
N ALA A 11 4.33 -13.29 0.07
CA ALA A 11 5.22 -12.18 0.43
C ALA A 11 6.10 -12.57 1.62
N THR A 12 7.08 -13.43 1.35
CA THR A 12 8.06 -13.88 2.35
C THR A 12 9.27 -12.95 2.40
N THR A 13 10.07 -13.06 3.46
CA THR A 13 11.37 -12.37 3.59
C THR A 13 12.37 -12.73 2.48
N ALA A 14 12.23 -13.90 1.85
CA ALA A 14 13.08 -14.33 0.73
C ALA A 14 12.71 -13.65 -0.59
N ASN A 15 11.41 -13.41 -0.82
CA ASN A 15 10.91 -12.95 -2.12
C ASN A 15 10.54 -11.47 -2.15
N THR A 16 10.42 -10.83 -0.98
CA THR A 16 10.08 -9.41 -0.87
C THR A 16 11.31 -8.62 -0.41
N PRO A 17 11.67 -7.50 -1.05
CA PRO A 17 12.73 -6.64 -0.55
C PRO A 17 12.48 -6.21 0.90
N CYS A 18 13.55 -6.14 1.68
CA CYS A 18 13.56 -5.61 3.05
C CYS A 18 14.49 -4.40 3.11
N GLY A 19 14.13 -3.40 3.91
CA GLY A 19 14.91 -2.18 4.07
C GLY A 19 14.05 -0.93 4.23
N VAL A 20 14.71 0.23 4.24
CA VAL A 20 14.07 1.54 4.37
C VAL A 20 13.48 1.96 3.03
N ILE A 21 12.23 2.44 3.05
CA ILE A 21 11.58 3.02 1.86
C ILE A 21 12.22 4.37 1.54
N SER A 22 12.58 4.55 0.28
CA SER A 22 12.80 5.85 -0.34
C SER A 22 11.61 6.17 -1.24
N TRP A 23 11.26 7.45 -1.36
CA TRP A 23 10.17 7.89 -2.22
C TRP A 23 10.71 8.62 -3.43
N GLU A 24 10.32 8.15 -4.61
CA GLU A 24 10.61 8.79 -5.88
C GLU A 24 9.30 9.18 -6.57
N GLY A 25 9.25 10.27 -7.33
CA GLY A 25 8.03 10.59 -8.05
C GLY A 25 7.98 11.98 -8.65
N ILE A 26 7.01 12.16 -9.56
CA ILE A 26 6.73 13.45 -10.19
C ILE A 26 5.51 14.05 -9.47
N PRO A 27 5.62 15.29 -8.96
CA PRO A 27 4.49 15.99 -8.36
C PRO A 27 3.24 15.92 -9.25
N ARG A 28 2.09 15.62 -8.64
CA ARG A 28 0.76 15.52 -9.28
C ARG A 28 0.55 14.35 -10.27
N ARG A 29 1.55 13.53 -10.58
CA ARG A 29 1.37 12.29 -11.37
C ARG A 29 1.34 11.03 -10.51
N GLY A 30 2.28 10.90 -9.59
CA GLY A 30 2.39 9.74 -8.73
C GLY A 30 3.77 9.58 -8.13
N TYR A 31 3.84 8.73 -7.12
CA TYR A 31 5.04 8.43 -6.34
C TYR A 31 5.20 6.92 -6.24
N SER A 32 6.44 6.46 -6.22
CA SER A 32 6.84 5.07 -6.03
C SER A 32 7.61 4.96 -4.71
N ALA A 33 7.25 3.97 -3.91
CA ALA A 33 8.07 3.53 -2.79
C ALA A 33 9.13 2.57 -3.34
N VAL A 34 10.40 2.86 -3.09
CA VAL A 34 11.55 2.13 -3.63
C VAL A 34 12.42 1.62 -2.48
N VAL A 35 12.79 0.34 -2.54
CA VAL A 35 13.71 -0.31 -1.59
C VAL A 35 14.77 -1.05 -2.39
N ASN A 36 16.05 -0.76 -2.12
CA ASN A 36 17.19 -1.33 -2.84
C ASN A 36 17.04 -1.23 -4.38
N GLY A 37 16.58 -0.07 -4.87
CA GLY A 37 16.33 0.17 -6.29
C GLY A 37 15.11 -0.53 -6.89
N ARG A 38 14.32 -1.27 -6.10
CA ARG A 38 13.09 -1.94 -6.56
C ARG A 38 11.85 -1.19 -6.09
N CYS A 39 10.91 -0.95 -7.00
CA CYS A 39 9.62 -0.36 -6.67
C CYS A 39 8.75 -1.38 -5.92
N VAL A 40 8.44 -1.12 -4.66
CA VAL A 40 7.64 -2.01 -3.79
C VAL A 40 6.23 -1.47 -3.54
N GLY A 41 5.98 -0.20 -3.83
CA GLY A 41 4.68 0.41 -3.65
C GLY A 41 4.48 1.62 -4.56
N LYS A 42 3.23 2.03 -4.76
CA LYS A 42 2.86 3.15 -5.63
C LYS A 42 1.73 3.95 -5.01
N ILE A 43 1.77 5.26 -5.21
CA ILE A 43 0.68 6.17 -4.90
C ILE A 43 0.37 7.01 -6.13
N ARG A 44 -0.88 7.01 -6.58
CA ARG A 44 -1.32 7.81 -7.73
C ARG A 44 -2.54 8.63 -7.38
N TYR A 45 -2.59 9.87 -7.85
CA TYR A 45 -3.79 10.68 -7.71
C TYR A 45 -4.86 10.20 -8.69
N TYR A 46 -6.10 10.08 -8.22
CA TYR A 46 -7.24 9.66 -9.01
C TYR A 46 -8.25 10.80 -9.08
N PRO A 47 -8.24 11.61 -10.17
CA PRO A 47 -9.01 12.85 -10.26
C PRO A 47 -10.52 12.66 -10.09
N ALA A 48 -11.09 11.57 -10.62
CA ALA A 48 -12.53 11.32 -10.62
C ALA A 48 -13.14 11.25 -9.20
N HIS A 49 -12.35 10.82 -8.22
CA HIS A 49 -12.78 10.74 -6.82
C HIS A 49 -12.01 11.70 -5.91
N ARG A 50 -11.14 12.54 -6.49
CA ARG A 50 -10.25 13.45 -5.75
C ARG A 50 -9.44 12.78 -4.64
N HIS A 51 -9.08 11.51 -4.81
CA HIS A 51 -8.38 10.70 -3.81
C HIS A 51 -7.01 10.26 -4.30
N TRP A 52 -6.16 9.83 -3.37
CA TRP A 52 -4.90 9.15 -3.66
C TRP A 52 -5.08 7.64 -3.51
N ARG A 53 -4.67 6.89 -4.53
CA ARG A 53 -4.71 5.43 -4.55
C ARG A 53 -3.34 4.90 -4.16
N GLY A 54 -3.24 4.21 -3.03
CA GLY A 54 -2.02 3.53 -2.56
C GLY A 54 -2.09 2.03 -2.82
N SER A 55 -1.00 1.45 -3.29
CA SER A 55 -0.79 0.00 -3.44
C SER A 55 0.58 -0.37 -2.94
N LEU A 56 0.70 -1.52 -2.29
CA LEU A 56 1.96 -2.08 -1.83
C LEU A 56 2.01 -3.54 -2.29
N GLU A 57 3.07 -3.90 -3.00
CA GLU A 57 3.25 -5.24 -3.54
C GLU A 57 3.23 -6.26 -2.41
N GLY A 58 2.44 -7.33 -2.55
CA GLY A 58 2.31 -8.37 -1.52
C GLY A 58 1.43 -8.02 -0.32
N TRP A 59 0.86 -6.81 -0.25
CA TRP A 59 0.05 -6.36 0.88
C TRP A 59 -1.43 -6.25 0.52
N MET A 60 -2.28 -6.79 1.40
CA MET A 60 -3.74 -6.70 1.33
C MET A 60 -4.25 -5.75 2.42
N TRP A 61 -4.89 -4.67 2.01
CA TRP A 61 -5.57 -3.74 2.89
C TRP A 61 -6.92 -4.30 3.34
N PHE A 62 -7.26 -4.12 4.62
CA PHE A 62 -8.63 -4.36 5.05
C PHE A 62 -9.57 -3.29 4.49
N VAL A 63 -10.75 -3.71 4.06
CA VAL A 63 -11.74 -2.83 3.46
C VAL A 63 -12.58 -2.19 4.56
N THR A 64 -12.76 -0.87 4.50
CA THR A 64 -13.71 -0.17 5.37
C THR A 64 -15.10 -0.12 4.73
N PRO A 65 -16.19 0.05 5.51
CA PRO A 65 -17.55 0.13 4.96
C PRO A 65 -17.75 1.23 3.90
N GLU A 66 -16.92 2.27 3.94
CA GLU A 66 -16.93 3.39 3.00
C GLU A 66 -16.33 3.04 1.63
N MET A 67 -15.57 1.94 1.55
CA MET A 67 -14.94 1.48 0.32
C MET A 67 -15.92 0.59 -0.47
N GLY A 68 -16.11 0.89 -1.76
CA GLY A 68 -17.05 0.16 -2.61
C GLY A 68 -16.87 -1.36 -2.64
N ALA A 69 -15.64 -1.86 -2.43
CA ALA A 69 -15.35 -3.30 -2.33
C ALA A 69 -16.15 -4.00 -1.20
N ALA A 70 -16.38 -3.33 -0.06
CA ALA A 70 -17.15 -3.91 1.05
C ALA A 70 -18.61 -4.15 0.66
N ARG A 71 -19.16 -3.36 -0.28
CA ARG A 71 -20.53 -3.55 -0.81
C ARG A 71 -20.66 -4.83 -1.64
N PHE A 72 -19.55 -5.40 -2.10
CA PHE A 72 -19.50 -6.65 -2.85
C PHE A 72 -19.02 -7.83 -1.99
N SER A 73 -19.12 -7.74 -0.66
CA SER A 73 -18.65 -8.77 0.28
C SER A 73 -17.14 -9.05 0.22
N ILE A 74 -16.37 -8.14 -0.37
CA ILE A 74 -14.91 -8.22 -0.42
C ILE A 74 -14.36 -7.58 0.87
N LYS A 75 -13.66 -8.39 1.68
CA LYS A 75 -13.14 -7.97 2.99
C LYS A 75 -11.74 -7.32 2.92
N GLU A 76 -11.03 -7.55 1.82
CA GLU A 76 -9.64 -7.12 1.64
C GLU A 76 -9.33 -6.76 0.18
N THR A 77 -8.35 -5.89 -0.04
CA THR A 77 -7.98 -5.43 -1.38
C THR A 77 -6.52 -5.04 -1.46
N GLY A 78 -5.86 -5.26 -2.59
CA GLY A 78 -4.47 -4.83 -2.81
C GLY A 78 -4.29 -3.31 -2.92
N VAL A 79 -5.39 -2.54 -2.90
CA VAL A 79 -5.38 -1.09 -3.08
C VAL A 79 -6.28 -0.37 -2.09
N ARG A 80 -5.80 0.74 -1.52
CA ARG A 80 -6.60 1.62 -0.67
C ARG A 80 -6.64 3.06 -1.18
N HIS A 81 -7.76 3.74 -0.92
CA HIS A 81 -7.95 5.15 -1.22
C HIS A 81 -7.72 6.00 0.03
N PHE A 82 -7.06 7.14 -0.14
CA PHE A 82 -6.68 8.09 0.91
C PHE A 82 -7.07 9.50 0.49
N LYS A 83 -7.33 10.38 1.46
CA LYS A 83 -7.70 11.78 1.15
C LYS A 83 -6.47 12.57 0.71
N THR A 84 -5.33 12.34 1.37
CA THR A 84 -4.08 13.06 1.09
C THR A 84 -2.96 12.14 0.63
N ARG A 85 -1.96 12.73 -0.06
CA ARG A 85 -0.73 12.01 -0.44
C ARG A 85 0.00 11.51 0.81
N GLN A 86 0.11 12.37 1.81
CA GLN A 86 0.83 12.14 3.06
C GLN A 86 0.21 10.95 3.82
N GLU A 87 -1.11 10.87 3.90
CA GLU A 87 -1.81 9.72 4.47
C GLU A 87 -1.46 8.43 3.75
N ALA A 88 -1.44 8.44 2.42
CA ALA A 88 -1.10 7.27 1.62
C ALA A 88 0.36 6.83 1.80
N GLN A 89 1.31 7.78 1.88
CA GLN A 89 2.73 7.50 2.15
C GLN A 89 2.90 6.88 3.53
N ALA A 90 2.34 7.53 4.55
CA ALA A 90 2.42 7.05 5.92
C ALA A 90 1.75 5.67 6.09
N ALA A 91 0.65 5.41 5.39
CA ALA A 91 0.01 4.09 5.42
C ALA A 91 0.90 3.00 4.80
N ILE A 92 1.56 3.29 3.67
CA ILE A 92 2.50 2.35 3.05
C ILE A 92 3.71 2.12 3.96
N GLU A 93 4.26 3.16 4.58
CA GLU A 93 5.37 3.02 5.54
C GLU A 93 4.98 2.18 6.77
N ARG A 94 3.78 2.39 7.33
CA ARG A 94 3.25 1.55 8.41
C ARG A 94 3.09 0.11 7.97
N ALA A 95 2.47 -0.14 6.82
CA ALA A 95 2.31 -1.50 6.27
C ALA A 95 3.68 -2.17 6.04
N TRP A 96 4.65 -1.43 5.52
CA TRP A 96 6.00 -1.93 5.26
C TRP A 96 6.76 -2.34 6.51
N SER A 97 6.48 -1.66 7.64
CA SER A 97 7.04 -1.95 8.96
C SER A 97 6.51 -3.24 9.58
N VAL A 98 5.41 -3.78 9.06
CA VAL A 98 4.87 -5.06 9.53
C VAL A 98 5.77 -6.20 9.08
N PRO A 99 6.16 -7.13 9.97
CA PRO A 99 6.97 -8.29 9.61
C PRO A 99 6.30 -9.13 8.52
N ARG A 100 7.11 -9.58 7.55
CA ARG A 100 6.68 -10.50 6.49
C ARG A 100 6.68 -11.94 7.01
N HIS A 101 6.03 -12.83 6.27
CA HIS A 101 6.06 -14.27 6.55
C HIS A 101 7.50 -14.80 6.44
N GLN A 102 7.84 -15.76 7.29
CA GLN A 102 9.08 -16.52 7.13
C GLN A 102 8.95 -17.44 5.91
N ALA A 103 10.06 -17.68 5.23
CA ALA A 103 10.14 -18.56 4.06
C ALA A 103 10.17 -20.04 4.48
#